data_AF-A0A2V8L011-F1
#
_entry.id   AF-A0A2V8L011-F1
#
_cell.length_a   1.000
_cell.length_b   1.000
_cell.length_c   1.000
_cell.angle_alpha   90.00
_cell.angle_beta   90.00
_cell.angle_gamma   90.00
#
_symmetry.space_group_name_H-M   'P 1'
#
loop_
_entity.id
_entity.type
_entity.pdbx_description
1 polymer ?
#
loop_
_entity_poly.entity_id
_entity_poly.type
_entity_poly.pdbx_seq_one_letter_code
_entity_poly.pdbx_strand_id
1 'polypeptide(L)'
;MTEGTADNQDSGALLKVLTAHYHALVSARCDETILRQYSSLLRFLKSKPPHFLDGRGDAKAPRSARSRPIPTINEEELRRASLDDLEKIVTDAKTARRDLEFIAVQRFSVPHGSMRTFANRDMLVDKLRTLIGNERAHEAIGAVAREQGKRT
;
A
#
# COMPACT_ATOMS: atom_id res chain seq x y z
N MET A 1 22.02 -17.99 15.39
CA MET A 1 22.12 -16.52 15.51
C MET A 1 22.98 -16.01 14.36
N THR A 2 22.40 -15.75 13.18
CA THR A 2 23.12 -15.31 11.95
C THR A 2 22.27 -14.44 11.00
N GLU A 3 21.15 -13.86 11.43
CA GLU A 3 20.23 -13.11 10.53
C GLU A 3 20.57 -11.62 10.33
N GLY A 4 21.50 -11.04 11.11
CA GLY A 4 21.74 -9.58 11.10
C GLY A 4 22.63 -9.04 9.98
N THR A 5 23.31 -9.88 9.20
CA THR A 5 24.30 -9.44 8.20
C THR A 5 23.77 -9.36 6.78
N ALA A 6 22.75 -10.15 6.43
CA ALA A 6 22.17 -10.19 5.08
C ALA A 6 21.38 -8.91 4.75
N ASP A 7 20.56 -8.43 5.69
CA ASP A 7 19.68 -7.27 5.50
C ASP A 7 20.45 -5.95 5.26
N ASN A 8 21.59 -5.79 5.96
CA ASN A 8 22.47 -4.64 5.78
C ASN A 8 23.14 -4.63 4.39
N GLN A 9 23.37 -5.81 3.79
CA GLN A 9 23.98 -5.95 2.47
C GLN A 9 23.00 -5.56 1.35
N ASP A 10 21.73 -5.92 1.50
CA ASP A 10 20.68 -5.63 0.52
C ASP A 10 20.34 -4.12 0.47
N SER A 11 20.23 -3.48 1.64
CA SER A 11 20.07 -2.02 1.75
C SER A 11 21.24 -1.24 1.15
N GLY A 12 22.46 -1.74 1.32
CA GLY A 12 23.65 -1.17 0.69
C GLY A 12 23.65 -1.34 -0.84
N ALA A 13 23.19 -2.48 -1.35
CA ALA A 13 23.10 -2.74 -2.79
C ALA A 13 22.06 -1.82 -3.47
N LEU A 14 20.90 -1.63 -2.85
CA LEU A 14 19.87 -0.75 -3.39
C LEU A 14 20.33 0.71 -3.45
N LEU A 15 21.01 1.21 -2.41
CA LEU A 15 21.57 2.56 -2.42
C LEU A 15 22.58 2.77 -3.54
N LYS A 16 23.36 1.74 -3.88
CA LYS A 16 24.29 1.78 -5.04
C LYS A 16 23.52 1.88 -6.36
N VAL A 17 22.47 1.09 -6.54
CA VAL A 17 21.62 1.13 -7.74
C VAL A 17 20.95 2.51 -7.89
N LEU A 18 20.34 3.03 -6.82
CA LEU A 18 19.71 4.34 -6.84
C LEU A 18 20.71 5.47 -7.11
N THR A 19 21.94 5.36 -6.62
CA THR A 19 23.02 6.30 -6.92
C THR A 19 23.45 6.21 -8.39
N ALA A 20 23.56 5.01 -8.96
CA ALA A 20 23.88 4.83 -10.37
C ALA A 20 22.80 5.43 -11.29
N HIS A 21 21.52 5.26 -10.95
CA HIS A 21 20.41 5.91 -11.67
C HIS A 21 20.48 7.43 -11.63
N TYR A 22 20.84 8.02 -10.48
CA TYR A 22 21.06 9.46 -10.40
C TYR A 22 22.15 9.93 -11.37
N HIS A 23 23.28 9.23 -11.42
CA HIS A 23 24.34 9.56 -12.37
C HIS A 23 23.89 9.43 -13.83
N ALA A 24 23.11 8.39 -14.16
CA ALA A 24 22.53 8.25 -15.49
C ALA A 24 21.59 9.42 -15.85
N LEU A 25 20.75 9.88 -14.92
CA LEU A 25 19.87 11.03 -15.11
C LEU A 25 20.66 12.34 -15.31
N VAL A 26 21.76 12.52 -14.56
CA VAL A 26 22.67 13.66 -14.75
C VAL A 26 23.31 13.63 -16.13
N SER A 27 23.82 12.46 -16.55
CA SER A 27 24.42 12.27 -17.88
C SER A 27 23.41 12.48 -19.02
N ALA A 28 22.14 12.11 -18.80
CA ALA A 28 21.05 12.34 -19.74
C ALA A 28 20.56 13.80 -19.78
N ARG A 29 21.16 14.71 -19.00
CA ARG A 29 20.74 16.11 -18.85
C ARG A 29 19.25 16.24 -18.54
N CYS A 30 18.77 15.36 -17.64
CA CYS A 30 17.41 15.44 -17.14
C CYS A 30 17.18 16.78 -16.42
N ASP A 31 15.90 17.13 -16.25
CA ASP A 31 15.47 18.38 -15.65
C ASP A 31 16.10 18.62 -14.27
N GLU A 32 16.57 19.85 -14.03
CA GLU A 32 17.30 20.21 -12.82
C GLU A 32 16.42 20.09 -11.55
N THR A 33 15.12 20.31 -11.67
CA THR A 33 14.18 20.15 -10.55
C THR A 33 14.06 18.69 -10.14
N ILE A 34 14.03 17.77 -11.12
CA ILE A 34 14.01 16.32 -10.88
C ILE A 34 15.32 15.88 -10.20
N LEU A 35 16.47 16.37 -10.68
CA LEU A 35 17.77 16.06 -10.08
C LEU A 35 17.89 16.58 -8.63
N ARG A 36 17.33 17.76 -8.32
CA ARG A 36 17.28 18.31 -6.95
C ARG A 36 16.39 17.48 -6.02
N GLN A 37 15.24 17.02 -6.50
CA GLN A 37 14.35 16.14 -5.73
C GLN A 37 15.00 14.77 -5.50
N TYR A 38 15.60 14.19 -6.54
CA TYR A 38 16.25 12.89 -6.46
C TYR A 38 17.48 12.90 -5.53
N SER A 39 18.32 13.94 -5.60
CA SER A 39 19.45 14.11 -4.69
C SER A 39 19.02 14.28 -3.24
N SER A 40 17.91 14.99 -3.00
CA SER A 40 17.31 15.13 -1.66
C SER A 40 16.83 13.79 -1.11
N LEU A 41 16.20 12.96 -1.94
CA LEU A 41 15.78 11.61 -1.59
C LEU A 41 16.98 10.71 -1.27
N LEU A 42 18.03 10.72 -2.10
CA LEU A 42 19.25 9.96 -1.84
C LEU A 42 19.92 10.36 -0.52
N ARG A 43 19.98 11.67 -0.24
CA ARG A 43 20.54 12.18 1.02
C ARG A 43 19.73 11.70 2.22
N PHE A 44 18.40 11.73 2.12
CA PHE A 44 17.52 11.24 3.15
C PHE A 44 17.72 9.73 3.42
N LEU A 45 17.77 8.92 2.37
CA LEU A 45 17.97 7.47 2.49
C LEU A 45 19.35 7.12 3.08
N LYS A 46 20.41 7.88 2.71
CA LYS A 46 21.74 7.72 3.29
C LYS A 46 21.84 8.14 4.76
N SER A 47 20.98 9.04 5.21
CA SER A 47 20.98 9.55 6.59
C SER A 47 20.26 8.65 7.60
N LYS A 48 19.56 7.61 7.14
CA LYS A 48 18.83 6.67 7.99
C LYS A 48 19.60 5.34 8.15
N PRO A 49 19.47 4.65 9.29
CA PRO A 49 20.07 3.33 9.47
C PRO A 49 19.51 2.32 8.44
N PRO A 50 20.28 1.27 8.09
CA PRO A 50 20.01 0.36 6.97
C PRO A 50 18.73 -0.49 7.09
N HIS A 51 17.94 -0.34 8.16
CA HIS A 51 16.66 -1.03 8.39
C HIS A 51 15.46 -0.40 7.65
N PHE A 52 15.68 0.38 6.60
CA PHE A 52 14.57 0.98 5.84
C PHE A 52 13.91 0.00 4.85
N LEU A 53 14.58 -1.13 4.57
CA LEU A 53 14.08 -2.21 3.70
C LEU A 53 13.59 -3.43 4.47
N ASP A 54 13.68 -3.42 5.80
CA ASP A 54 12.90 -4.36 6.60
C ASP A 54 11.45 -4.18 6.16
N GLY A 55 10.91 -5.12 5.38
CA GLY A 55 9.48 -5.21 5.06
C GLY A 55 8.62 -5.43 6.30
N ARG A 56 9.24 -5.41 7.49
CA ARG A 56 8.65 -5.35 8.83
C ARG A 56 8.83 -3.98 9.51
N GLY A 57 9.22 -2.97 8.74
CA GLY A 57 9.51 -1.62 9.19
C GLY A 57 8.28 -0.92 9.73
N ASP A 58 8.08 -1.05 11.05
CA ASP A 58 7.84 0.06 11.96
C ASP A 58 7.11 1.27 11.35
N ALA A 59 5.83 1.07 11.04
CA ALA A 59 4.86 2.16 11.13
C ALA A 59 4.65 2.54 12.61
N LYS A 60 5.73 2.90 13.32
CA LYS A 60 5.63 3.76 14.51
C LYS A 60 5.33 5.17 14.04
N ALA A 61 4.11 5.35 13.53
CA ALA A 61 3.42 6.61 13.70
C ALA A 61 3.45 6.97 15.20
N PRO A 62 3.66 8.25 15.57
CA PRO A 62 3.70 8.63 16.96
C PRO A 62 2.42 8.18 17.64
N ARG A 63 2.59 7.42 18.74
CA ARG A 63 1.55 6.95 19.65
C ARG A 63 0.68 8.14 20.09
N SER A 64 -0.42 8.38 19.40
CA SER A 64 -1.59 9.01 20.02
C SER A 64 -2.40 7.89 20.65
N ALA A 65 -2.25 7.77 21.96
CA ALA A 65 -2.93 6.81 22.80
C ALA A 65 -4.45 7.02 22.74
N ARG A 66 -5.17 6.07 22.13
CA ARG A 66 -6.49 5.54 22.56
C ARG A 66 -7.09 4.71 21.43
N SER A 67 -7.03 3.40 21.54
CA SER A 67 -8.08 2.50 21.05
C SER A 67 -7.80 1.09 21.55
N ARG A 68 -8.80 0.56 22.25
CA ARG A 68 -8.92 -0.81 22.75
C ARG A 68 -8.94 -1.84 21.60
N PRO A 69 -8.70 -3.12 21.90
CA PRO A 69 -8.60 -4.19 20.92
C PRO A 69 -10.00 -4.60 20.44
N ILE A 70 -10.20 -4.60 19.13
CA ILE A 70 -11.35 -5.19 18.41
C ILE A 70 -10.72 -5.87 17.18
N PRO A 71 -11.13 -7.10 16.81
CA PRO A 71 -10.26 -8.09 16.21
C PRO A 71 -9.57 -7.54 14.97
N THR A 72 -8.24 -7.51 15.08
CA THR A 72 -7.29 -7.26 14.02
C THR A 72 -7.66 -8.11 12.82
N ILE A 73 -8.39 -7.53 11.87
CA ILE A 73 -8.45 -8.10 10.53
C ILE A 73 -7.01 -8.02 10.04
N ASN A 74 -6.36 -9.18 9.95
CA ASN A 74 -4.97 -9.26 9.57
C ASN A 74 -4.83 -8.75 8.13
N GLU A 75 -3.79 -7.96 7.85
CA GLU A 75 -3.57 -7.39 6.52
C GLU A 75 -3.52 -8.48 5.44
N GLU A 76 -2.93 -9.63 5.76
CA GLU A 76 -2.88 -10.78 4.85
C GLU A 76 -4.26 -11.43 4.63
N GLU A 77 -5.10 -11.49 5.66
CA GLU A 77 -6.45 -12.02 5.55
C GLU A 77 -7.31 -11.11 4.68
N LEU A 78 -7.16 -9.79 4.84
CA LEU A 78 -7.88 -8.80 4.06
C LEU A 78 -7.54 -8.85 2.56
N ARG A 79 -6.27 -9.14 2.24
CA ARG A 79 -5.82 -9.34 0.85
C ARG A 79 -6.31 -10.66 0.24
N ARG A 80 -6.64 -11.66 1.05
CA ARG A 80 -7.14 -12.97 0.59
C ARG A 80 -8.66 -13.11 0.69
N ALA A 81 -9.32 -12.18 1.39
CA ALA A 81 -10.75 -12.18 1.57
C ALA A 81 -11.48 -12.14 0.21
N SER A 82 -12.56 -12.92 0.12
CA SER A 82 -13.44 -12.88 -1.05
C SER A 82 -14.20 -11.56 -1.11
N LEU A 83 -14.62 -11.15 -2.31
CA LEU A 83 -15.43 -9.95 -2.50
C LEU A 83 -16.77 -10.04 -1.75
N ASP A 84 -17.33 -11.25 -1.59
CA ASP A 84 -18.57 -11.48 -0.86
C ASP A 84 -18.38 -11.32 0.66
N ASP A 85 -17.25 -11.75 1.20
CA ASP A 85 -16.94 -11.56 2.63
C ASP A 85 -16.64 -10.10 2.94
N LEU A 86 -15.92 -9.41 2.04
CA LEU A 86 -15.72 -7.97 2.14
C LEU A 86 -17.04 -7.21 2.08
N GLU A 87 -17.97 -7.60 1.21
CA GLU A 87 -19.28 -6.97 1.13
C GLU A 87 -20.07 -7.13 2.43
N LYS A 88 -20.05 -8.32 3.05
CA LYS A 88 -20.65 -8.57 4.37
C LYS A 88 -20.03 -7.70 5.47
N ILE A 89 -18.70 -7.62 5.53
CA ILE A 89 -17.98 -6.82 6.52
C ILE A 89 -18.31 -5.33 6.36
N VAL A 90 -18.35 -4.84 5.12
CA VAL A 90 -18.64 -3.43 4.83
C VAL A 90 -20.09 -3.08 5.16
N THR A 91 -21.03 -4.01 4.96
CA THR A 91 -22.45 -3.78 5.26
C THR A 91 -22.82 -3.98 6.73
N ASP A 92 -22.01 -4.69 7.52
CA ASP A 92 -22.27 -4.87 8.95
C ASP A 92 -22.23 -3.53 9.70
N ALA A 93 -23.37 -3.16 10.29
CA ALA A 93 -23.54 -1.94 11.09
C ALA A 93 -22.58 -1.87 12.29
N LYS A 94 -22.06 -3.02 12.75
CA LYS A 94 -21.08 -3.10 13.84
C LYS A 94 -19.65 -2.77 13.38
N THR A 95 -19.37 -2.78 12.08
CA THR A 95 -18.05 -2.45 11.56
C THR A 95 -17.74 -0.98 11.79
N ALA A 96 -16.66 -0.72 12.54
CA ALA A 96 -16.29 0.62 12.88
C ALA A 96 -15.80 1.37 11.63
N ARG A 97 -16.02 2.68 11.60
CA ARG A 97 -15.54 3.54 10.52
C ARG A 97 -14.04 3.37 10.25
N ARG A 98 -13.24 3.23 11.31
CA ARG A 98 -11.79 3.02 11.19
C ARG A 98 -11.45 1.74 10.43
N ASP A 99 -12.24 0.69 10.61
CA ASP A 99 -12.02 -0.61 9.95
C ASP A 99 -12.43 -0.53 8.48
N LEU A 100 -13.49 0.21 8.16
CA LEU A 100 -13.86 0.54 6.78
C LEU A 100 -12.77 1.34 6.06
N GLU A 101 -12.17 2.34 6.73
CA GLU A 101 -11.03 3.09 6.18
C GLU A 101 -9.80 2.18 5.98
N PHE A 102 -9.56 1.26 6.91
CA PHE A 102 -8.48 0.28 6.81
C PHE A 102 -8.69 -0.65 5.61
N ILE A 103 -9.93 -1.14 5.39
CA ILE A 103 -10.29 -1.95 4.22
C ILE A 103 -9.99 -1.18 2.92
N ALA A 104 -10.41 0.09 2.84
CA ALA A 104 -10.18 0.93 1.67
C ALA A 104 -8.70 1.05 1.31
N VAL A 105 -7.85 1.27 2.32
CA VAL A 105 -6.40 1.43 2.11
C VAL A 105 -5.75 0.10 1.74
N GLN A 106 -6.02 -0.97 2.49
CA GLN A 106 -5.25 -2.21 2.38
C GLN A 106 -5.70 -3.12 1.24
N ARG A 107 -7.01 -3.17 0.94
CA ARG A 107 -7.54 -3.98 -0.16
C ARG A 107 -7.53 -3.24 -1.48
N PHE A 108 -7.96 -1.98 -1.47
CA PHE A 108 -8.21 -1.20 -2.68
C PHE A 108 -7.13 -0.15 -2.96
N SER A 109 -6.03 -0.15 -2.19
CA SER A 109 -4.89 0.77 -2.36
C SER A 109 -5.27 2.26 -2.38
N VAL A 110 -6.35 2.63 -1.69
CA VAL A 110 -6.79 4.03 -1.61
C VAL A 110 -5.79 4.81 -0.73
N PRO A 111 -5.40 6.05 -1.10
CA PRO A 111 -4.45 6.82 -0.31
C PRO A 111 -4.99 7.11 1.10
N HIS A 112 -4.10 7.02 2.10
CA HIS A 112 -4.43 7.33 3.48
C HIS A 112 -5.07 8.73 3.60
N GLY A 113 -6.16 8.81 4.37
CA GLY A 113 -6.88 10.06 4.61
C GLY A 113 -7.90 10.43 3.54
N SER A 114 -7.85 9.83 2.34
CA SER A 114 -8.84 10.11 1.27
C SER A 114 -10.26 9.74 1.69
N MET A 115 -10.40 8.74 2.56
CA MET A 115 -11.69 8.30 3.07
C MET A 115 -12.24 9.18 4.21
N ARG A 116 -11.47 10.15 4.71
CA ARG A 116 -11.92 11.07 5.77
C ARG A 116 -12.90 12.14 5.26
N THR A 117 -12.92 12.39 3.95
CA THR A 117 -13.82 13.38 3.33
C THR A 117 -15.28 12.94 3.32
N PHE A 118 -15.56 11.64 3.47
CA PHE A 118 -16.92 11.11 3.60
C PHE A 118 -17.48 11.42 4.99
N ALA A 119 -18.49 12.28 5.08
CA ALA A 119 -18.97 12.84 6.35
C ALA A 119 -19.57 11.80 7.30
N ASN A 120 -20.19 10.74 6.78
CA ASN A 120 -20.83 9.70 7.58
C ASN A 120 -20.40 8.28 7.12
N ARG A 121 -20.74 7.28 7.94
CA ARG A 121 -20.39 5.87 7.68
C ARG A 121 -21.05 5.36 6.39
N ASP A 122 -22.29 5.77 6.11
CA ASP A 122 -23.05 5.25 4.98
C ASP A 122 -22.42 5.65 3.64
N MET A 123 -21.95 6.89 3.52
CA MET A 123 -21.17 7.35 2.36
C MET A 123 -19.88 6.55 2.17
N LEU A 124 -19.22 6.17 3.28
CA LEU A 124 -18.01 5.35 3.25
C LEU A 124 -18.32 3.92 2.79
N VAL A 125 -19.43 3.35 3.25
CA VAL A 125 -19.97 2.05 2.83
C VAL A 125 -20.32 2.05 1.35
N ASP A 126 -21.00 3.08 0.86
CA ASP A 126 -21.36 3.18 -0.56
C ASP A 126 -20.12 3.31 -1.44
N LYS A 127 -19.11 4.06 -0.99
CA LYS A 127 -17.82 4.12 -1.68
C LYS A 127 -17.13 2.76 -1.73
N LEU A 128 -17.11 2.01 -0.63
CA LEU A 128 -16.52 0.68 -0.57
C LEU A 128 -17.29 -0.33 -1.44
N ARG A 129 -18.62 -0.27 -1.47
CA ARG A 129 -19.45 -1.06 -2.40
C ARG A 129 -19.11 -0.77 -3.86
N THR A 130 -18.84 0.50 -4.19
CA THR A 130 -18.41 0.90 -5.53
C THR A 130 -17.05 0.27 -5.89
N LEU A 131 -16.10 0.28 -4.95
CA LEU A 131 -14.78 -0.33 -5.15
C LEU A 131 -14.89 -1.86 -5.33
N ILE A 132 -15.71 -2.54 -4.52
CA ILE A 132 -16.02 -3.96 -4.67
C ILE A 132 -16.63 -4.25 -6.05
N GLY A 133 -17.60 -3.44 -6.49
CA GLY A 133 -18.24 -3.58 -7.79
C GLY A 133 -17.25 -3.42 -8.96
N ASN A 134 -16.35 -2.44 -8.88
CA ASN A 134 -15.30 -2.24 -9.89
C ASN A 134 -14.36 -3.46 -9.96
N GLU A 135 -13.98 -4.02 -8.81
CA GLU A 135 -13.12 -5.20 -8.76
C GLU A 135 -13.81 -6.44 -9.37
N ARG A 136 -15.09 -6.68 -9.04
CA ARG A 136 -15.91 -7.74 -9.67
C ARG A 136 -15.96 -7.58 -11.20
N ALA A 137 -16.13 -6.37 -11.69
CA ALA A 137 -16.14 -6.10 -13.13
C ALA A 137 -14.80 -6.44 -13.78
N HIS A 138 -13.68 -6.10 -13.13
CA HIS A 138 -12.35 -6.47 -13.62
C HIS A 138 -12.11 -7.98 -13.62
N GLU A 139 -12.57 -8.72 -12.59
CA GLU A 139 -12.50 -10.18 -12.56
C GLU A 139 -13.29 -10.81 -13.72
N ALA A 140 -14.52 -10.34 -13.98
CA ALA A 140 -15.36 -10.83 -15.07
C ALA A 140 -14.74 -10.56 -16.45
N ILE A 141 -14.24 -9.35 -16.69
CA ILE A 141 -13.54 -9.01 -17.94
C ILE A 141 -12.29 -9.89 -18.11
N GLY A 142 -11.52 -10.09 -17.04
CA GLY A 142 -10.34 -10.95 -17.05
C GLY A 142 -10.67 -12.41 -17.37
N ALA A 143 -11.79 -12.93 -16.88
CA ALA A 143 -12.25 -14.28 -17.18
C ALA A 143 -12.63 -14.44 -18.66
N VAL A 144 -13.40 -13.49 -19.21
CA VAL A 144 -13.81 -13.50 -20.63
C VAL A 144 -12.61 -13.36 -21.56
N ALA A 145 -11.64 -12.49 -21.24
CA ALA A 145 -10.42 -12.33 -22.03
C ALA A 145 -9.57 -13.60 -22.09
N ARG A 146 -9.48 -14.36 -20.98
CA ARG A 146 -8.77 -15.65 -20.94
C ARG A 146 -9.49 -16.74 -21.74
N GLU A 147 -10.82 -16.70 -21.79
CA GLU A 147 -11.61 -17.67 -22.57
C GLU A 147 -11.46 -17.44 -24.08
N GLN A 148 -11.36 -16.19 -24.53
CA GLN A 148 -11.12 -15.85 -25.93
C GLN A 148 -9.71 -16.22 -26.40
N GLY A 149 -8.69 -16.02 -25.58
CA GLY A 149 -7.30 -16.39 -25.92
C GLY A 149 -7.01 -17.90 -25.92
N LYS A 150 -7.92 -18.73 -25.40
CA LYS A 150 -7.80 -20.20 -25.39
C LYS A 150 -8.46 -20.87 -26.61
N ARG A 151 -9.20 -20.10 -27.41
CA ARG A 151 -9.90 -20.55 -28.63
C ARG A 151 -9.23 -20.13 -29.94
N THR A 152 -8.07 -19.47 -29.85
CA THR A 152 -7.17 -19.14 -30.98
C THR A 152 -5.89 -19.92 -30.85
#